data_AF-F9Q301-F1
#
_entry.id   AF-F9Q301-F1
#
_cell.length_a   1.000
_cell.length_b   1.000
_cell.length_c   1.000
_cell.angle_alpha   90.00
_cell.angle_beta   90.00
_cell.angle_gamma   90.00
#
_symmetry.space_group_name_H-M   'P 1'
#
loop_
_entity.id
_entity.type
_entity.pdbx_description
1 polymer ?
#
loop_
_entity_poly.entity_id
_entity_poly.type
_entity_poly.pdbx_seq_one_letter_code
_entity_poly.pdbx_strand_id
1 'polypeptide(L)' 'MSLADLLGELEVAKDPEKAGPMEAYMRHQFPFLGIAGPERNALYKKYFPEAKKQRLLIGILWTLAGKRNLENTNIWAPTI' A
#
# COMPACT_ATOMS: atom_id res chain seq x y z
N MET A 1 -10.12 -3.41 19.04
CA MET A 1 -10.53 -2.14 18.41
C MET A 1 -11.44 -2.47 17.25
N SER A 2 -12.58 -1.81 17.14
CA SER A 2 -13.57 -2.05 16.08
C SER A 2 -13.27 -1.18 14.86
N LEU A 3 -13.85 -1.54 13.71
CA LEU A 3 -13.76 -0.72 12.49
C LEU A 3 -14.43 0.65 12.66
N ALA A 4 -15.48 0.73 13.47
CA ALA A 4 -16.18 1.97 13.77
C ALA A 4 -15.28 2.98 14.49
N ASP A 5 -14.42 2.50 15.39
CA ASP A 5 -13.46 3.35 16.11
C ASP A 5 -12.43 3.97 15.13
N LEU A 6 -11.95 3.20 14.14
CA LEU A 6 -11.04 3.71 13.11
C LEU A 6 -11.71 4.78 12.25
N LEU A 7 -12.98 4.58 11.88
CA LEU A 7 -13.71 5.54 11.07
C LEU A 7 -13.91 6.87 11.83
N GLY A 8 -14.21 6.79 13.14
CA GLY A 8 -14.29 7.97 14.01
C GLY A 8 -12.97 8.74 14.08
N GLU A 9 -11.83 8.05 14.24
CA GLU A 9 -10.52 8.71 14.25
C GLU A 9 -10.16 9.35 12.89
N LEU A 10 -10.55 8.73 11.76
CA LEU A 10 -10.34 9.29 10.43
C LEU A 10 -11.19 10.54 10.17
N GLU A 11 -12.45 10.55 10.60
CA GLU A 11 -13.33 11.72 10.47
C GLU A 11 -12.81 12.92 11.28
N VAL A 12 -12.31 12.66 12.51
CA VAL A 12 -11.70 13.72 13.34
C VAL A 12 -10.41 14.27 12.72
N ALA A 13 -9.65 13.42 12.03
CA ALA A 13 -8.40 13.81 11.36
C ALA A 13 -8.60 14.46 9.98
N LYS A 14 -9.84 14.68 9.54
CA LYS A 14 -10.16 15.25 8.24
C LYS A 14 -9.60 16.67 8.11
N ASP A 15 -8.99 16.96 6.96
CA ASP A 15 -8.40 18.25 6.61
C ASP A 15 -8.96 18.72 5.25
N PRO A 16 -9.96 19.61 5.23
CA PRO A 16 -10.59 20.05 3.99
C PRO A 16 -9.66 20.87 3.09
N GLU A 17 -8.64 21.53 3.65
CA GLU A 17 -7.67 22.32 2.87
C GLU A 17 -6.78 21.40 2.03
N LYS A 18 -6.35 20.27 2.62
CA LYS A 18 -5.57 19.24 1.92
C LYS A 18 -6.43 18.36 1.00
N ALA A 19 -7.72 18.22 1.27
CA ALA A 19 -8.64 17.41 0.48
C ALA A 19 -8.73 17.91 -0.98
N GLY A 20 -8.91 19.21 -1.19
CA GLY A 20 -9.09 19.78 -2.53
C GLY A 20 -7.97 19.42 -3.52
N PRO A 21 -6.68 19.64 -3.18
CA PRO A 21 -5.55 19.22 -4.02
C PRO A 21 -5.49 17.71 -4.27
N MET A 22 -5.85 16.89 -3.29
CA MET A 22 -5.87 15.42 -3.43
C MET A 22 -6.97 14.95 -4.39
N GLU A 23 -8.15 15.56 -4.32
CA GLU A 23 -9.24 15.30 -5.25
C GLU A 23 -8.86 15.73 -6.67
N ALA A 24 -8.28 16.92 -6.81
CA ALA A 24 -7.81 17.43 -8.09
C ALA A 24 -6.77 16.50 -8.74
N TYR A 25 -5.84 15.96 -7.94
CA TYR A 25 -4.88 14.94 -8.40
C TYR A 25 -5.60 13.70 -8.94
N MET A 26 -6.68 13.27 -8.29
CA MET A 26 -7.53 12.16 -8.73
C MET A 26 -8.60 12.57 -9.74
N ARG A 27 -8.48 13.77 -10.36
CA ARG A 27 -9.45 14.32 -11.33
C ARG A 27 -10.88 14.36 -10.81
N HIS A 28 -11.06 14.62 -9.52
CA HIS A 28 -12.34 14.67 -8.82
C HIS A 28 -13.18 13.39 -8.95
N GLN A 29 -12.56 12.24 -9.20
CA GLN A 29 -13.26 10.95 -9.28
C GLN A 29 -13.69 10.42 -7.91
N PHE A 30 -13.02 10.85 -6.85
CA PHE A 30 -13.25 10.40 -5.49
C PHE A 30 -13.17 11.56 -4.52
N PRO A 31 -14.07 11.62 -3.52
CA PRO A 31 -13.91 12.55 -2.41
C PRO A 31 -12.75 12.13 -1.52
N PHE A 32 -11.99 13.11 -1.01
CA PHE A 32 -10.88 12.84 -0.09
C PHE A 32 -11.10 13.50 1.27
N LEU A 33 -10.61 12.83 2.33
CA LEU A 33 -10.59 13.38 3.68
C LEU A 33 -9.41 14.33 3.94
N GLY A 34 -8.48 14.45 2.98
CA GLY A 34 -7.28 15.30 3.13
C GLY A 34 -6.19 14.76 4.06
N ILE A 35 -6.29 13.49 4.47
CA ILE A 35 -5.30 12.87 5.37
C ILE A 35 -4.10 12.38 4.56
N ALA A 36 -2.90 12.85 4.89
CA ALA A 36 -1.69 12.49 4.18
C ALA A 36 -1.35 11.00 4.38
N GLY A 37 -0.62 10.42 3.42
CA GLY A 37 -0.17 9.01 3.48
C GLY A 37 0.49 8.62 4.81
N PRO A 38 1.46 9.40 5.34
CA PRO A 38 2.12 9.11 6.61
C PRO A 38 1.17 9.13 7.82
N GLU A 39 0.31 10.15 7.92
CA GLU A 39 -0.65 10.35 9.02
C GLU A 39 -1.65 9.20 9.05
N ARG A 40 -2.23 8.89 7.90
CA ARG A 40 -3.14 7.76 7.71
C ARG A 40 -2.46 6.44 8.10
N ASN A 41 -1.23 6.20 7.66
CA ASN A 41 -0.49 4.98 7.99
C ASN A 41 -0.21 4.84 9.50
N ALA A 42 -0.04 5.96 10.23
CA ALA A 42 0.10 5.91 11.68
C ALA A 42 -1.19 5.43 12.35
N LEU A 43 -2.36 5.94 11.92
CA LEU A 43 -3.67 5.47 12.37
C LEU A 43 -3.85 3.99 12.06
N TYR A 44 -3.65 3.57 10.80
CA TYR A 44 -3.82 2.16 10.40
C TYR A 44 -2.94 1.18 11.20
N LYS A 45 -1.72 1.56 11.58
CA LYS A 45 -0.83 0.70 12.40
C LYS A 45 -1.40 0.35 13.77
N LYS A 46 -2.21 1.24 14.36
CA LYS A 46 -2.86 1.03 15.66
C LYS A 46 -3.93 -0.06 15.58
N TYR A 47 -4.64 -0.13 14.45
CA TYR A 47 -5.80 -1.01 14.27
C TYR A 47 -5.47 -2.34 13.60
N PHE A 48 -4.42 -2.41 12.77
CA PHE A 48 -4.05 -3.61 12.03
C PHE A 48 -2.61 -4.07 12.34
N PRO A 49 -2.31 -4.50 13.58
CA PRO A 49 -0.97 -4.95 13.95
C PRO A 49 -0.53 -6.22 13.19
N GLU A 50 -1.46 -7.13 12.90
CA GLU A 50 -1.19 -8.43 12.26
C GLU A 50 -0.98 -8.36 10.73
N ALA A 51 -1.41 -7.29 10.06
CA ALA A 51 -1.27 -7.13 8.61
C ALA A 51 0.20 -7.10 8.14
N LYS A 52 1.16 -6.86 9.06
CA LYS A 52 2.59 -6.98 8.79
C LYS A 52 3.02 -8.36 8.28
N LYS A 53 2.36 -9.45 8.69
CA LYS A 53 2.76 -10.82 8.29
C LYS A 53 2.59 -11.10 6.80
N GLN A 54 1.63 -10.44 6.13
CA GLN A 54 1.35 -10.69 4.71
C GLN A 54 2.40 -10.09 3.77
N ARG A 55 3.06 -9.00 4.17
CA ARG A 55 4.11 -8.36 3.35
C ARG A 55 5.38 -9.21 3.24
N LEU A 56 5.67 -10.01 4.26
CA LEU A 56 6.77 -10.99 4.24
C LEU A 56 6.53 -12.09 3.21
N LEU A 57 5.29 -12.58 3.08
CA LEU A 57 4.94 -13.63 2.13
C LEU A 57 5.11 -13.17 0.67
N ILE A 58 4.73 -11.93 0.36
CA ILE A 58 4.92 -11.34 -0.98
C ILE A 58 6.41 -11.15 -1.29
N GLY A 59 7.20 -10.67 -0.32
CA GLY A 59 8.64 -10.51 -0.48
C GLY A 59 9.34 -11.85 -0.73
N ILE A 60 9.00 -12.89 0.05
CA ILE A 60 9.51 -14.25 -0.14
C ILE A 60 9.11 -14.77 -1.52
N LEU A 61 7.86 -14.60 -1.96
CA LEU A 61 7.41 -15.02 -3.28
C LEU A 61 8.18 -14.32 -4.41
N TRP A 62 8.45 -13.02 -4.28
CA TRP A 62 9.24 -12.25 -5.25
C TRP A 62 10.71 -12.70 -5.28
N THR A 63 11.32 -12.95 -4.11
CA THR A 63 12.67 -13.53 -4.00
C THR A 63 12.75 -14.93 -4.60
N LEU A 64 11.75 -15.78 -4.34
CA LEU A 64 11.67 -17.14 -4.89
C LEU A 64 11.42 -17.14 -6.41
N ALA A 65 10.63 -16.17 -6.92
CA ALA A 65 10.44 -15.98 -8.35
C ALA A 65 11.73 -15.50 -9.04
N GLY A 66 12.52 -14.63 -8.39
CA GLY A 66 13.83 -14.17 -8.89
C GLY A 66 14.89 -15.28 -8.94
N LYS A 67 14.93 -16.17 -7.95
CA LYS A 67 15.87 -17.32 -7.95
C LYS A 67 15.58 -18.35 -9.04
N ARG A 68 14.32 -18.55 -9.43
CA ARG A 68 13.96 -19.46 -10.55
C ARG A 68 14.47 -18.99 -11.92
N ASN A 69 14.89 -17.73 -12.07
CA ASN A 69 15.32 -17.18 -13.36
C ASN A 69 16.83 -17.34 -13.63
N LEU A 70 17.63 -17.73 -12.62
CA LEU A 70 19.08 -17.92 -12.77
C LEU A 70 19.48 -19.36 -13.12
N GLU A 71 18.58 -20.34 -12.95
CA GLU A 71 18.88 -21.75 -13.22
C GLU A 71 18.50 -22.20 -14.64
N ASN A 72 18.01 -21.28 -15.49
CA ASN A 72 17.65 -21.54 -16.89
C ASN A 72 18.50 -20.74 -17.90
N THR A 73 19.77 -20.50 -17.58
CA THR A 73 20.73 -19.94 -18.54
C THR A 73 21.28 -21.04 -19.44
N ASN A 74 20.43 -21.66 -20.27
CA ASN A 74 20.85 -22.51 -21.40
C ASN A 74 19.86 -22.52 -22.59
N ILE A 75 18.95 -21.53 -22.71
CA ILE A 75 17.97 -21.47 -23.82
C ILE A 75 18.29 -20.39 -24.87
N TRP A 76 19.38 -19.62 -24.73
CA TRP A 76 19.78 -18.63 -25.75
C TRP A 76 21.29 -18.67 -26.06
N ALA A 77 21.80 -19.82 -26.49
CA ALA A 77 22.99 -19.85 -27.33
C ALA A 77 22.51 -19.74 -28.80
N PRO A 78 22.72 -18.61 -29.50
CA PRO A 78 22.48 -18.57 -30.93
C PRO A 78 23.56 -19.46 -31.57
N THR A 79 23.14 -20.58 -32.15
CA THR A 79 23.99 -21.38 -33.02
C THR A 79 24.26 -20.56 -34.28
N ILE A 80 25.46 -20.00 -34.38
CA ILE A 80 26.08 -19.57 -35.64
C ILE A 80 27.36 -20.39 -35.79
#